data_AF-A0A453FVA9-F1
#
_entry.id   AF-A0A453FVA9-F1
#
_cell.length_a   1.000
_cell.length_b   1.000
_cell.length_c   1.000
_cell.angle_alpha   90.00
_cell.angle_beta   90.00
_cell.angle_gamma   90.00
#
_symmetry.space_group_name_H-M   'P 1'
#
loop_
_entity.id
_entity.type
_entity.pdbx_description
1 polymer ?
#
loop_
_entity_poly.entity_id
_entity_poly.type
_entity_poly.pdbx_seq_one_letter_code
_entity_poly.pdbx_strand_id
1 'polypeptide(L)'
;MSRIRIEGLLAAFPKLVGTGKQHTYVETENVRYVYQPIEELYLLLITNKQSNILEDLDTLRLLSKIVSYFQSCYIFLLSKARLLQF
;
A
#
# COMPACT_ATOMS: atom_id res chain seq x y z
N MET A 1 17.21 -1.98 8.78
CA MET A 1 16.47 -2.93 7.91
C MET A 1 17.39 -3.36 6.78
N SER A 2 17.61 -4.66 6.57
CA SER A 2 18.38 -5.17 5.43
C SER A 2 17.47 -5.47 4.24
N ARG A 3 17.97 -5.39 3.00
CA ARG A 3 17.19 -5.71 1.78
C ARG A 3 16.53 -7.10 1.86
N ILE A 4 17.32 -8.09 2.28
CA ILE A 4 16.88 -9.49 2.45
C ILE A 4 15.65 -9.57 3.38
N ARG A 5 15.65 -8.79 4.46
CA ARG A 5 14.50 -8.75 5.39
C ARG A 5 13.26 -8.17 4.74
N ILE A 6 13.39 -7.12 3.94
CA ILE A 6 12.24 -6.49 3.24
C ILE A 6 11.62 -7.47 2.24
N GLU A 7 12.45 -8.11 1.42
CA GLU A 7 12.00 -9.11 0.44
C GLU A 7 11.29 -10.29 1.11
N GLY A 8 11.83 -10.79 2.23
CA GLY A 8 11.19 -11.84 3.03
C GLY A 8 9.82 -11.42 3.57
N LEU A 9 9.70 -10.19 4.07
CA LEU A 9 8.43 -9.66 4.58
C LEU A 9 7.39 -9.49 3.47
N LEU A 10 7.80 -9.06 2.28
CA LEU A 10 6.93 -8.92 1.11
C LEU A 10 6.49 -10.28 0.55
N ALA A 11 7.40 -11.25 0.48
CA ALA A 11 7.08 -12.60 0.01
C ALA A 11 6.07 -13.33 0.92
N ALA A 12 6.06 -13.02 2.22
CA ALA A 12 5.10 -13.58 3.17
C ALA A 12 3.70 -12.94 3.04
N PHE A 13 3.62 -11.65 2.69
CA PHE A 13 2.38 -10.87 2.75
C PHE A 13 1.18 -11.47 2.01
N PRO A 14 1.27 -11.94 0.75
CA PRO A 14 0.12 -12.49 0.03
C PRO A 14 -0.53 -13.68 0.75
N LYS A 15 0.27 -14.49 1.45
CA LYS A 15 -0.21 -15.65 2.22
C LYS A 15 -1.02 -15.24 3.46
N LEU A 16 -0.80 -14.02 3.96
CA LEU A 16 -1.46 -13.48 5.15
C LEU A 16 -2.81 -12.82 4.83
N VAL A 17 -2.97 -12.27 3.62
CA VAL A 17 -4.19 -11.54 3.21
C VAL A 17 -5.32 -12.48 2.78
N GLY A 18 -5.00 -13.67 2.26
CA GLY A 18 -5.99 -14.64 1.74
C GLY A 18 -6.87 -15.34 2.79
N THR A 19 -6.57 -15.19 4.08
CA THR A 19 -7.34 -15.82 5.18
C THR A 19 -8.47 -14.92 5.68
N GLY A 20 -9.56 -14.78 4.90
CA GLY A 20 -10.93 -14.51 5.37
C GLY A 20 -11.22 -13.34 6.32
N LYS A 21 -10.28 -12.43 6.55
CA LYS A 21 -10.43 -11.34 7.54
C LYS A 21 -10.63 -10.01 6.81
N GLN A 22 -11.76 -9.36 7.09
CA GLN A 22 -12.02 -7.96 6.73
C GLN A 22 -11.23 -6.98 7.62
N HIS A 23 -9.95 -7.25 7.86
CA HIS A 23 -9.11 -6.36 8.66
C HIS A 23 -8.17 -5.59 7.75
N THR A 24 -8.13 -4.27 7.93
CA THR A 24 -7.17 -3.35 7.30
C THR A 24 -5.74 -3.53 7.81
N TYR A 25 -5.50 -4.51 8.69
CA TYR A 25 -4.17 -4.87 9.17
C TYR A 25 -4.07 -6.35 9.56
N VAL A 26 -2.85 -6.90 9.48
CA VAL A 26 -2.48 -8.23 9.96
C VAL A 26 -1.26 -8.11 10.85
N GLU A 27 -1.31 -8.73 12.02
CA GLU A 27 -0.17 -8.81 12.94
C GLU A 27 0.54 -10.15 12.81
N THR A 28 1.87 -10.08 12.82
CA THR A 28 2.75 -11.25 12.92
C THR A 28 3.56 -11.15 14.21
N GLU A 29 4.54 -12.04 14.39
CA GLU A 29 5.37 -12.05 15.59
C GLU A 29 6.12 -10.72 15.80
N ASN A 30 6.69 -10.14 14.74
CA ASN A 30 7.62 -9.00 14.85
C ASN A 30 7.10 -7.70 14.25
N VAL A 31 6.15 -7.76 13.32
CA VAL A 31 5.67 -6.58 12.58
C VAL A 31 4.16 -6.64 12.38
N ARG A 32 3.58 -5.46 12.12
CA ARG A 32 2.22 -5.27 11.69
C ARG A 32 2.21 -4.83 10.23
N TYR A 33 1.38 -5.47 9.43
CA TYR A 33 1.11 -5.11 8.05
C TYR A 33 -0.20 -4.32 8.04
N VAL A 34 -0.17 -3.04 7.69
CA VAL A 34 -1.35 -2.20 7.54
C VAL A 34 -1.52 -1.94 6.06
N TYR A 35 -2.66 -2.32 5.48
CA TYR A 35 -2.80 -2.33 4.03
C TYR A 35 -4.21 -2.00 3.56
N GLN A 36 -4.27 -1.57 2.30
CA GLN A 36 -5.52 -1.37 1.57
C GLN A 36 -5.33 -1.80 0.11
N PRO A 37 -6.36 -2.40 -0.51
CA PRO A 37 -6.36 -2.65 -1.94
C PRO A 37 -6.52 -1.33 -2.73
N ILE A 38 -5.76 -1.18 -3.80
CA ILE A 38 -5.90 -0.13 -4.82
C ILE A 38 -5.88 -0.83 -6.17
N GLU A 39 -7.05 -1.02 -6.76
CA GLU A 39 -7.21 -1.78 -8.02
C GLU A 39 -6.59 -3.19 -7.90
N GLU A 40 -5.61 -3.51 -8.74
CA GLU A 40 -4.89 -4.80 -8.76
C GLU A 40 -3.65 -4.82 -7.85
N LEU A 41 -3.40 -3.75 -7.11
CA LEU A 41 -2.23 -3.58 -6.24
C LEU A 41 -2.66 -3.44 -4.77
N TYR A 42 -1.69 -3.63 -3.87
CA TYR A 42 -1.85 -3.33 -2.45
C TYR A 42 -0.95 -2.17 -2.06
N LEU A 43 -1.53 -1.16 -1.41
CA LEU A 43 -0.75 -0.18 -0.66
C LEU A 43 -0.48 -0.76 0.72
N LEU A 44 0.79 -0.91 1.06
CA LEU A 44 1.24 -1.61 2.25
C LEU A 44 2.18 -0.73 3.10
N LEU A 45 1.85 -0.61 4.38
CA LEU A 45 2.71 -0.10 5.44
C LEU A 45 3.14 -1.28 6.32
N ILE A 46 4.44 -1.38 6.61
CA ILE A 46 4.99 -2.36 7.55
C ILE A 46 5.52 -1.59 8.74
N THR A 47 4.85 -1.73 9.89
CA THR A 47 5.16 -1.01 11.12
C THR A 47 5.51 -1.97 12.25
N ASN A 48 6.09 -1.46 13.33
CA ASN A 48 6.31 -2.25 14.53
C ASN A 48 4.99 -2.38 15.31
N LYS A 49 4.85 -3.38 16.19
CA LYS A 49 3.61 -3.53 16.97
C LYS A 49 3.38 -2.41 17.98
N GLN A 50 4.43 -1.67 18.30
CA GLN A 50 4.44 -0.54 19.24
C GLN A 50 3.97 0.77 18.59
N SER A 51 3.87 0.86 17.27
CA SER A 51 3.36 2.06 16.60
C SER A 51 1.87 2.24 16.90
N ASN A 52 1.45 3.50 16.86
CA ASN A 52 0.05 3.86 16.99
C ASN A 52 -0.71 3.46 15.71
N ILE A 53 -1.57 2.44 15.82
CA ILE A 53 -2.32 1.93 14.68
C ILE A 53 -3.28 2.96 14.08
N LEU A 54 -3.80 3.90 14.86
CA LEU A 54 -4.69 4.94 14.34
C LEU A 54 -3.92 5.90 13.42
N GLU A 55 -2.73 6.30 13.84
CA GLU A 55 -1.84 7.14 13.04
C GLU A 55 -1.33 6.43 11.79
N ASP A 56 -1.00 5.14 11.90
CA ASP A 56 -0.61 4.31 10.75
C ASP A 56 -1.75 4.21 9.72
N LEU A 57 -3.00 4.04 10.17
CA LEU A 57 -4.17 3.97 9.30
C LEU A 57 -4.46 5.31 8.61
N ASP A 58 -4.33 6.44 9.32
CA ASP A 58 -4.48 7.76 8.73
C ASP A 58 -3.36 8.09 7.75
N THR A 59 -2.13 7.66 8.04
CA THR A 59 -1.00 7.72 7.10
C THR A 59 -1.29 6.92 5.84
N LEU A 60 -1.80 5.69 5.97
CA LEU A 60 -2.18 4.86 4.82
C LEU A 60 -3.23 5.56 3.95
N ARG A 61 -4.26 6.13 4.57
CA ARG A 61 -5.34 6.86 3.88
C ARG A 61 -4.81 8.09 3.16
N LEU A 62 -3.87 8.83 3.76
CA LEU A 62 -3.26 9.98 3.11
C LEU A 62 -2.43 9.55 1.89
N LEU A 63 -1.61 8.51 2.04
CA LEU A 63 -0.82 7.94 0.94
C LEU A 63 -1.72 7.42 -0.19
N SER A 64 -2.87 6.82 0.13
CA SER A 64 -3.89 6.45 -0.86
C SER A 64 -4.26 7.61 -1.76
N LYS A 65 -4.62 8.75 -1.16
CA LYS A 65 -5.09 9.93 -1.88
C LYS A 65 -4.00 10.47 -2.78
N ILE A 66 -2.76 10.48 -2.28
CA ILE A 66 -1.58 10.92 -3.04
C ILE A 66 -1.36 10.01 -4.25
N VAL A 67 -1.36 8.70 -4.07
CA VAL A 67 -1.19 7.73 -5.18
C VAL A 67 -2.29 7.91 -6.23
N SER A 68 -3.56 7.96 -5.80
CA SER A 68 -4.68 8.17 -6.72
C SER A 68 -4.60 9.52 -7.45
N TYR A 69 -4.15 10.57 -6.77
CA TYR A 69 -3.93 11.88 -7.40
C TYR A 69 -2.85 11.84 -8.48
N PHE A 70 -1.70 11.23 -8.18
CA PHE A 70 -0.62 11.07 -9.17
C PHE A 70 -1.05 10.23 -10.36
N GLN A 71 -1.80 9.14 -10.13
CA GLN A 71 -2.34 8.30 -11.19
C GLN A 71 -3.30 9.09 -12.10
N SER A 72 -4.22 9.87 -11.50
CA SER A 72 -5.15 10.72 -12.26
C SER A 72 -4.42 11.79 -13.08
N CYS A 73 -3.43 12.47 -12.47
CA CYS A 73 -2.63 13.47 -13.16
C CYS A 73 -1.81 12.86 -14.32
N TYR A 74 -1.20 11.69 -14.11
CA TYR A 74 -0.45 10.99 -15.15
C TYR A 74 -1.34 10.59 -16.34
N ILE A 75 -2.53 10.06 -16.09
CA ILE A 75 -3.50 9.73 -17.13
C ILE A 75 -3.95 10.98 -17.89
N PHE A 76 -4.20 12.10 -17.18
CA PHE A 76 -4.56 13.37 -17.80
C PHE A 76 -3.44 13.96 -18.67
N LEU A 77 -2.19 13.87 -18.22
CA LEU A 77 -1.04 14.31 -19.01
C LEU A 77 -0.85 13.44 -20.25
N LEU A 78 -0.97 12.12 -20.11
CA LEU A 78 -0.91 11.21 -21.25
C LEU A 78 -2.04 11.43 -22.27
N SER A 79 -3.26 11.72 -21.81
CA SER A 79 -4.38 12.00 -22.71
C SER A 79 -4.18 13.31 -23.48
N LYS A 80 -3.66 14.36 -22.83
CA LYS A 80 -3.27 15.61 -23.50
C LYS A 80 -2.12 15.43 -24.48
N ALA A 81 -1.09 14.66 -24.12
CA ALA A 81 0.03 14.39 -25.01
C ALA A 81 -0.42 13.63 -26.27
N ARG A 82 -1.38 12.72 -26.14
CA ARG A 82 -1.96 11.99 -27.28
C ARG A 82 -2.83 12.90 -28.17
N LEU A 83 -3.53 13.88 -27.60
CA LEU A 83 -4.34 14.85 -28.35
C LEU A 83 -3.51 15.88 -29.14
N LEU A 84 -2.27 16.15 -28.72
CA LEU A 84 -1.35 17.06 -29.42
C LEU A 84 -0.57 16.40 -30.58
N GLN A 85 -0.80 15.11 -30.85
CA GLN A 85 -0.24 14.39 -32.00
C GLN A 85 -1.20 14.30 -33.20
N PHE A 86 -2.27 15.12 -33.22
CA PHE A 86 -3.14 15.33 -34.37
C PHE A 86 -3.31 16.82 -34.67
#